data_AF-A0AAN5E4P5-F1
#
_entry.id   AF-A0AAN5E4P5-F1
#
_cell.length_a   1.000
_cell.length_b   1.000
_cell.length_c   1.000
_cell.angle_alpha   90.00
_cell.angle_beta   90.00
_cell.angle_gamma   90.00
#
_symmetry.space_group_name_H-M   'P 1'
#
loop_
_entity.id
_entity.type
_entity.pdbx_description
1 polymer ?
#
loop_
_entity_poly.entity_id
_entity_poly.type
_entity_poly.pdbx_seq_one_letter_code
_entity_poly.pdbx_strand_id
1 'polypeptide(L)'
;ATEMSVKTINRNLEPGKEVEVTLSSGLSADGEIELQRVGAISDVITSSFKSNNSVVPMANPVIGSFSGYAMEETEVSKIQIGNPQGDKKAGAYQTTLTFTAAFK
;
A
#
# COMPACT_ATOMS: atom_id res chain seq x y z
N ALA A 1 6.36 13.64 2.89
CA ALA A 1 5.62 12.43 2.45
C ALA A 1 6.50 11.69 1.47
N THR A 2 6.55 10.37 1.60
CA THR A 2 7.24 9.48 0.68
C THR A 2 6.24 8.97 -0.35
N GLU A 3 6.61 8.95 -1.62
CA GLU A 3 5.76 8.44 -2.69
C GLU A 3 6.35 7.15 -3.27
N MET A 4 5.47 6.20 -3.58
CA MET A 4 5.81 4.91 -4.18
C MET A 4 4.80 4.60 -5.29
N SER A 5 5.26 3.97 -6.36
CA SER A 5 4.43 3.55 -7.48
C SER A 5 4.32 2.03 -7.49
N VAL A 6 3.10 1.51 -7.56
CA VAL A 6 2.82 0.11 -7.86
C VAL A 6 2.48 0.03 -9.34
N LYS A 7 3.29 -0.72 -10.07
CA LYS A 7 3.17 -0.90 -11.51
C LYS A 7 3.09 -2.37 -11.85
N THR A 8 2.56 -2.63 -13.03
CA THR A 8 2.51 -3.97 -13.63
C THR A 8 3.03 -3.89 -15.05
N ILE A 9 3.48 -5.01 -15.58
CA ILE A 9 3.99 -5.14 -16.95
C ILE A 9 3.44 -6.43 -17.56
N ASN A 10 3.37 -6.51 -18.90
CA ASN A 10 2.94 -7.70 -19.63
C ASN A 10 1.55 -8.22 -19.23
N ARG A 11 0.56 -7.32 -19.18
CA ARG A 11 -0.85 -7.68 -18.97
C ARG A 11 -1.43 -8.30 -20.23
N ASN A 12 -2.10 -9.44 -20.07
CA ASN A 12 -2.87 -10.07 -21.14
C ASN A 12 -4.11 -10.75 -20.55
N LEU A 13 -5.07 -9.94 -20.09
CA LEU A 13 -6.31 -10.42 -19.50
C LEU A 13 -7.40 -10.55 -20.58
N GLU A 14 -8.23 -11.59 -20.47
CA GLU A 14 -9.40 -11.75 -21.35
C GLU A 14 -10.35 -10.54 -21.23
N PRO A 15 -11.11 -10.21 -22.30
CA PRO A 15 -12.11 -9.14 -22.24
C PRO A 15 -13.07 -9.31 -21.06
N GLY A 16 -13.26 -8.25 -20.28
CA GLY A 16 -14.15 -8.26 -19.11
C GLY A 16 -13.54 -8.84 -17.83
N LYS A 17 -12.28 -9.29 -17.84
CA LYS A 17 -11.55 -9.66 -16.62
C LYS A 17 -10.85 -8.45 -16.00
N GLU A 18 -10.98 -8.33 -14.69
CA GLU A 18 -10.33 -7.31 -13.86
C GLU A 18 -9.57 -7.99 -12.72
N VAL A 19 -8.38 -7.50 -12.41
CA VAL A 19 -7.59 -7.90 -11.26
C VAL A 19 -7.51 -6.71 -10.31
N GLU A 20 -7.89 -6.92 -9.06
CA GLU A 20 -7.73 -5.95 -7.99
C GLU A 20 -6.42 -6.21 -7.25
N VAL A 21 -5.74 -5.12 -6.87
CA VAL A 21 -4.57 -5.13 -6.00
C VAL A 21 -4.98 -4.62 -4.63
N THR A 22 -4.82 -5.46 -3.62
CA THR A 22 -5.22 -5.19 -2.23
C THR A 22 -4.00 -5.15 -1.32
N LEU A 23 -4.00 -4.22 -0.37
CA LEU A 23 -3.10 -4.25 0.78
C LEU A 23 -3.61 -5.27 1.80
N SER A 24 -3.21 -6.52 1.64
CA SER A 24 -3.64 -7.67 2.46
C SER A 24 -3.16 -7.62 3.92
N SER A 25 -2.08 -6.88 4.20
CA SER A 25 -1.55 -6.68 5.55
C SER A 25 -0.75 -5.38 5.62
N GLY A 26 -0.75 -4.74 6.78
CA GLY A 26 0.08 -3.57 7.10
C GLY A 26 -0.68 -2.34 7.58
N LEU A 27 -2.00 -2.28 7.38
CA LEU A 27 -2.84 -1.21 7.95
C LEU A 27 -3.12 -1.45 9.43
N SER A 28 -2.98 -0.40 10.23
CA SER A 28 -3.41 -0.36 11.65
C SER A 28 -4.80 0.25 11.82
N ALA A 29 -5.19 1.13 10.90
CA ALA A 29 -6.50 1.77 10.80
C ALA A 29 -6.75 2.23 9.35
N ASP A 30 -7.91 2.84 9.09
CA ASP A 30 -8.23 3.42 7.78
C ASP A 30 -7.16 4.44 7.36
N GLY A 31 -6.43 4.12 6.29
CA GLY A 31 -5.32 4.92 5.78
C GLY A 31 -4.21 5.18 6.79
N GLU A 32 -3.94 4.25 7.70
CA GLU A 32 -2.84 4.35 8.66
C GLU A 32 -2.02 3.06 8.69
N ILE A 33 -0.70 3.21 8.84
CA ILE A 33 0.24 2.13 9.09
C ILE A 33 0.99 2.40 10.40
N GLU A 34 1.32 1.34 11.12
CA GLU A 34 2.21 1.39 12.28
C GLU A 34 3.63 1.02 11.89
N LEU A 35 4.60 1.79 12.39
CA LEU A 35 6.02 1.48 12.30
C LEU A 35 6.56 1.21 13.70
N GLN A 36 7.15 0.04 13.88
CA GLN A 36 7.77 -0.38 15.14
C GLN A 36 9.26 -0.10 15.11
N ARG A 37 9.80 0.46 16.20
CA ARG A 37 11.24 0.68 16.34
C ARG A 37 11.99 -0.65 16.41
N VAL A 38 13.05 -0.78 15.62
CA VAL A 38 13.89 -1.99 15.60
C VAL A 38 14.54 -2.20 16.97
N GLY A 39 14.35 -3.39 17.54
CA GLY A 39 14.89 -3.76 18.85
C GLY A 39 14.08 -3.29 20.05
N ALA A 40 12.92 -2.64 19.86
CA ALA A 40 12.00 -2.29 20.93
C ALA A 40 10.62 -2.93 20.67
N ILE A 41 10.00 -3.45 21.74
CA ILE A 41 8.71 -4.17 21.62
C ILE A 41 7.49 -3.25 21.65
N SER A 42 7.61 -2.03 22.18
CA SER A 42 6.47 -1.13 22.41
C SER A 42 6.64 0.28 21.84
N ASP A 43 7.80 0.61 21.27
CA ASP A 43 8.02 1.92 20.65
C ASP A 43 7.43 1.89 19.24
N VAL A 44 6.22 2.42 19.08
CA VAL A 44 5.47 2.49 17.82
C VAL A 44 5.18 3.94 17.47
N ILE A 45 5.28 4.25 16.18
CA ILE A 45 4.84 5.51 15.57
C ILE A 45 3.89 5.18 14.42
N THR A 46 2.97 6.09 14.10
CA THR A 46 2.03 5.89 12.99
C THR A 46 2.39 6.74 11.79
N SER A 47 1.92 6.37 10.61
CA SER A 47 2.00 7.20 9.41
C SER A 47 0.75 7.03 8.56
N SER A 48 0.31 8.10 7.90
CA SER A 48 -0.80 8.01 6.96
C SER A 48 -0.41 7.19 5.73
N PHE A 49 -1.33 6.40 5.22
CA PHE A 49 -1.21 5.62 3.99
C PHE A 49 -2.37 5.96 3.06
N LYS A 50 -2.04 6.44 1.86
CA LYS A 50 -3.02 6.71 0.81
C LYS A 50 -2.64 5.97 -0.46
N SER A 51 -3.65 5.60 -1.23
CA SER A 51 -3.49 5.16 -2.61
C SER A 51 -4.26 6.09 -3.53
N ASN A 52 -3.65 6.53 -4.63
CA ASN A 52 -4.27 7.42 -5.62
C ASN A 52 -4.90 8.65 -4.94
N ASN A 53 -4.15 9.24 -3.99
CA ASN A 53 -4.55 10.38 -3.16
C ASN A 53 -5.80 10.14 -2.27
N SER A 54 -6.24 8.89 -2.14
CA SER A 54 -7.43 8.49 -1.37
C SER A 54 -7.04 7.65 -0.15
N VAL A 55 -7.81 7.76 0.93
CA VAL A 55 -7.69 6.92 2.13
C VAL A 55 -8.04 5.48 1.75
N VAL A 56 -7.22 4.52 2.18
CA VAL A 56 -7.46 3.08 1.95
C VAL A 56 -8.17 2.51 3.18
N PRO A 57 -9.45 2.10 3.08
CA PRO A 57 -10.19 1.61 4.24
C PRO A 57 -9.78 0.17 4.58
N MET A 58 -9.71 -0.15 5.87
CA MET A 58 -9.41 -1.52 6.32
C MET A 58 -10.46 -2.53 5.89
N ALA A 59 -11.72 -2.12 5.85
CA ALA A 59 -12.83 -2.99 5.44
C ALA A 59 -12.77 -3.37 3.94
N ASN A 60 -12.07 -2.57 3.12
CA ASN A 60 -11.89 -2.84 1.71
C ASN A 60 -10.54 -2.26 1.22
N PRO A 61 -9.42 -2.94 1.49
CA PRO A 61 -8.08 -2.36 1.33
C PRO A 61 -7.58 -2.42 -0.12
N VAL A 62 -8.45 -2.14 -1.09
CA VAL A 62 -8.09 -2.06 -2.52
C VAL A 62 -7.28 -0.79 -2.76
N ILE A 63 -6.10 -0.95 -3.36
CA ILE A 63 -5.21 0.17 -3.70
C ILE A 63 -5.25 0.51 -5.19
N GLY A 64 -5.68 -0.42 -6.05
CA GLY A 64 -5.79 -0.21 -7.48
C GLY A 64 -6.33 -1.45 -8.19
N SER A 65 -6.61 -1.31 -9.47
CA SER A 65 -7.02 -2.43 -10.32
C SER A 65 -6.48 -2.28 -11.74
N PHE A 66 -6.51 -3.36 -12.51
CA PHE A 66 -6.15 -3.34 -13.92
C PHE A 66 -6.93 -4.38 -14.73
N SER A 67 -7.12 -4.09 -16.00
CA SER A 67 -7.81 -4.92 -16.97
C SER A 67 -7.15 -4.87 -18.35
N GLY A 68 -7.51 -5.81 -19.22
CA GLY A 68 -7.13 -5.80 -20.63
C GLY A 68 -5.66 -6.10 -20.90
N TYR A 69 -5.22 -5.67 -22.08
CA TYR A 69 -3.87 -5.90 -22.60
C TYR A 69 -3.01 -4.64 -22.48
N ALA A 70 -1.80 -4.81 -21.96
CA ALA A 70 -0.76 -3.77 -21.95
C ALA A 70 0.61 -4.44 -21.82
N MET A 71 1.47 -4.29 -22.83
CA MET A 71 2.86 -4.80 -22.73
C MET A 71 3.77 -3.87 -21.93
N GLU A 72 3.48 -2.58 -21.94
CA GLU A 72 4.29 -1.57 -21.27
C GLU A 72 4.06 -1.54 -19.76
N GLU A 73 5.08 -1.08 -19.04
CA GLU A 73 4.98 -0.85 -17.61
C GLU A 73 3.93 0.25 -17.34
N THR A 74 2.87 -0.12 -16.62
CA THR A 74 1.74 0.78 -16.35
C THR A 74 1.49 0.87 -14.85
N GLU A 75 1.39 2.10 -14.34
CA GLU A 75 1.02 2.37 -12.95
C GLU A 75 -0.44 1.95 -12.69
N VAL A 76 -0.66 1.23 -11.59
CA VAL A 76 -2.00 0.85 -11.10
C VAL A 76 -2.35 1.57 -9.80
N SER A 77 -1.34 2.03 -9.07
CA SER A 77 -1.54 2.74 -7.83
C SER A 77 -0.33 3.61 -7.51
N LYS A 78 -0.59 4.86 -7.13
CA LYS A 78 0.37 5.74 -6.49
C LYS A 78 0.14 5.76 -4.99
N ILE A 79 1.06 5.16 -4.24
CA ILE A 79 1.05 5.11 -2.78
C ILE A 79 1.73 6.35 -2.21
N GLN A 80 1.12 6.94 -1.19
CA GLN A 80 1.69 8.04 -0.41
C GLN A 80 1.75 7.64 1.06
N ILE A 81 2.98 7.66 1.61
CA ILE A 81 3.22 7.46 3.03
C ILE A 81 3.51 8.83 3.65
N GLY A 82 2.74 9.17 4.68
CA GLY A 82 2.84 10.42 5.40
C GLY A 82 4.16 10.57 6.16
N ASN A 83 4.34 11.74 6.76
CA ASN A 83 5.41 11.90 7.74
C ASN A 83 5.00 11.13 9.01
N PRO A 84 5.85 10.26 9.58
CA PRO A 84 5.50 9.54 10.81
C PRO A 84 5.19 10.49 11.97
N GLN A 85 4.24 10.11 12.82
CA GLN A 85 3.73 10.85 13.99
C GLN A 85 3.87 10.01 15.26
N GLY A 86 4.01 10.66 16.41
CA GLY A 86 4.23 10.02 17.71
C GLY A 86 5.58 10.34 18.35
N ASP A 87 5.91 9.65 19.44
CA ASP A 87 7.17 9.83 20.19
C ASP A 87 8.34 9.17 19.46
N LYS A 88 9.14 9.99 18.75
CA LYS A 88 10.24 9.53 17.90
C LYS A 88 11.53 9.40 18.71
N LYS A 89 11.79 8.19 19.19
CA LYS A 89 13.07 7.83 19.81
C LYS A 89 14.13 7.46 18.77
N ALA A 90 15.41 7.61 19.11
CA ALA A 90 16.53 7.39 18.19
C ALA A 90 16.61 5.95 17.66
N GLY A 91 16.76 5.75 16.36
CA GLY A 91 16.89 4.40 15.76
C GLY A 91 16.00 4.24 14.54
N ALA A 92 16.04 3.05 13.94
CA ALA A 92 15.23 2.73 12.77
C ALA A 92 13.82 2.28 13.20
N TYR A 93 12.82 2.66 12.41
CA TYR A 93 11.46 2.15 12.50
C TYR A 93 11.13 1.41 11.22
N GLN A 94 10.40 0.30 11.34
CA GLN A 94 10.05 -0.53 10.20
C GLN A 94 8.62 -1.03 10.30
N THR A 95 8.08 -1.39 9.13
CA THR A 95 6.81 -2.08 9.00
C THR A 95 6.87 -2.95 7.74
N THR A 96 5.96 -3.90 7.59
CA THR A 96 5.82 -4.73 6.40
C THR A 96 4.45 -4.52 5.80
N LEU A 97 4.42 -4.10 4.54
CA LEU A 97 3.21 -3.97 3.75
C LEU A 97 3.14 -5.14 2.78
N THR A 98 2.03 -5.88 2.78
CA THR A 98 1.86 -7.04 1.90
C THR A 98 0.74 -6.78 0.90
N PHE A 99 1.08 -6.78 -0.38
CA PHE A 99 0.12 -6.61 -1.46
C PHE A 99 -0.25 -7.96 -2.07
N THR A 100 -1.52 -8.13 -2.44
CA THR A 100 -2.02 -9.30 -3.17
C THR A 100 -2.75 -8.82 -4.41
N ALA A 101 -2.65 -9.56 -5.50
CA ALA A 101 -3.39 -9.32 -6.72
C ALA A 101 -4.28 -10.54 -7.00
N ALA A 102 -5.58 -10.33 -7.19
CA ALA A 102 -6.54 -11.40 -7.45
C ALA A 102 -7.61 -10.95 -8.45
N PHE A 103 -8.16 -11.90 -9.21
CA PHE A 103 -9.32 -11.62 -10.06
C PHE A 103 -10.50 -11.18 -9.21
N LYS A 104 -11.22 -10.17 -9.69
CA LYS A 104 -12.47 -9.70 -9.13
C LYS A 104 -13.62 -10.67 -9.40
#